data_AF-A0A4S4A5Q4-F1
#
_entry.id   AF-A0A4S4A5Q4-F1
#
_cell.length_a   1.000
_cell.length_b   1.000
_cell.length_c   1.000
_cell.angle_alpha   90.00
_cell.angle_beta   90.00
_cell.angle_gamma   90.00
#
_symmetry.space_group_name_H-M   'P 1'
#
loop_
_entity.id
_entity.type
_entity.pdbx_description
1 polymer ?
#
loop_
_entity_poly.entity_id
_entity_poly.type
_entity_poly.pdbx_seq_one_letter_code
_entity_poly.pdbx_strand_id
1 'polypeptide(L)'
;MSKEHIVRYTAEEINQKIARGESLTDWARVNAKTDEEIERDMRDDPDWCDFIDVDWSKAELVIPHRKKAISIRLDDDIIEYFQSTGKGYQTRINAVLRHFVREQTAGKDKS
;
A
#
# COMPACT_ATOMS: atom_id res chain seq x y z
N MET A 1 -17.83 -17.46 -9.63
CA MET A 1 -18.85 -16.39 -9.45
C MET A 1 -18.58 -15.69 -8.12
N SER A 2 -17.82 -14.59 -8.12
CA SER A 2 -17.85 -13.60 -7.04
C SER A 2 -17.67 -12.23 -7.68
N LYS A 3 -18.68 -11.38 -7.56
CA LYS A 3 -18.63 -10.00 -8.07
C LYS A 3 -17.68 -9.23 -7.16
N GLU A 4 -16.63 -8.65 -7.74
CA GLU A 4 -15.80 -7.67 -7.05
C GLU A 4 -16.65 -6.43 -6.74
N HIS A 5 -17.07 -6.26 -5.47
CA HIS A 5 -17.78 -5.06 -5.00
C HIS A 5 -16.79 -3.97 -4.60
N ILE A 6 -15.82 -3.65 -5.45
CA ILE A 6 -14.99 -2.46 -5.26
C ILE A 6 -15.66 -1.32 -6.04
N VAL A 7 -16.41 -0.48 -5.33
CA VAL A 7 -17.10 0.68 -5.90
C VAL A 7 -16.33 1.95 -5.56
N ARG A 8 -16.12 2.82 -6.54
CA ARG A 8 -15.52 4.14 -6.34
C ARG A 8 -16.62 5.16 -6.16
N TYR A 9 -16.52 5.96 -5.10
CA TYR A 9 -17.37 7.12 -4.85
C TYR A 9 -16.49 8.35 -4.63
N THR A 10 -17.01 9.49 -5.04
CA THR A 10 -16.49 10.79 -4.64
C THR A 10 -17.03 11.18 -3.26
N ALA A 11 -16.35 12.10 -2.58
CA ALA A 11 -16.80 12.61 -1.28
C ALA A 11 -18.20 13.27 -1.38
N GLU A 12 -18.49 13.96 -2.48
CA GLU A 12 -19.78 14.60 -2.73
C GLU A 12 -20.91 13.57 -2.88
N GLU A 13 -20.68 12.49 -3.64
CA GLU A 13 -21.65 11.40 -3.79
C GLU A 13 -21.95 10.71 -2.44
N ILE A 14 -20.94 10.52 -1.58
CA ILE A 14 -21.14 9.96 -0.24
C ILE A 14 -22.03 10.90 0.59
N ASN A 15 -21.74 12.20 0.59
CA ASN A 15 -22.55 13.18 1.31
C ASN A 15 -24.01 13.22 0.83
N GLN A 16 -24.22 13.14 -0.49
CA GLN A 16 -25.58 13.06 -1.06
C GLN A 16 -26.31 11.80 -0.62
N LYS A 17 -25.64 10.65 -0.55
CA LYS A 17 -26.24 9.40 -0.07
C LYS A 17 -26.64 9.47 1.41
N ILE A 18 -25.78 10.07 2.24
CA ILE A 18 -26.10 10.33 3.65
C ILE A 18 -27.34 11.23 3.75
N ALA A 19 -27.40 12.31 2.96
CA ALA A 19 -28.55 13.22 2.93
C ALA A 19 -29.85 12.56 2.44
N ARG A 20 -29.76 11.55 1.57
CA ARG A 20 -30.90 10.73 1.12
C ARG A 20 -31.32 9.64 2.12
N GLY A 21 -30.62 9.51 3.25
CA GLY A 21 -30.89 8.48 4.26
C GLY A 21 -30.42 7.08 3.86
N GLU A 22 -29.56 6.95 2.84
CA GLU A 22 -28.99 5.67 2.39
C GLU A 22 -27.81 5.21 3.27
N SER A 23 -27.45 5.98 4.30
CA SER A 23 -26.43 5.59 5.27
C SER A 23 -27.03 4.66 6.32
N LEU A 24 -26.41 3.50 6.51
CA LEU A 24 -26.77 2.54 7.57
C LEU A 24 -26.11 2.88 8.91
N THR A 25 -25.28 3.92 8.96
CA THR A 25 -24.52 4.32 10.13
C THR A 25 -25.23 5.44 10.88
N ASP A 26 -25.42 5.24 12.18
CA ASP A 26 -25.86 6.30 13.09
C ASP A 26 -24.70 7.27 13.37
N TRP A 27 -24.58 8.29 12.52
CA TRP A 27 -23.54 9.32 12.64
C TRP A 27 -23.72 10.23 13.85
N ALA A 28 -24.95 10.40 14.34
CA ALA A 28 -25.20 11.21 15.53
C ALA A 28 -24.60 10.54 16.77
N ARG A 29 -24.78 9.22 16.91
CA ARG A 29 -24.15 8.43 17.97
C ARG A 29 -22.62 8.44 17.87
N VAL A 30 -22.07 8.29 16.67
CA VAL A 30 -20.60 8.28 16.46
C VAL A 30 -20.00 9.64 16.82
N ASN A 31 -20.61 10.74 16.39
CA ASN A 31 -20.12 12.09 16.68
C ASN A 31 -20.25 12.48 18.17
N ALA A 32 -21.14 11.82 18.91
CA ALA A 32 -21.34 12.05 20.34
C ALA A 32 -20.43 11.20 21.24
N LYS A 33 -19.70 10.22 20.68
CA LYS A 33 -18.77 9.39 21.46
C LYS A 33 -17.60 10.23 21.97
N THR A 34 -17.28 10.00 23.24
CA THR A 34 -16.10 10.60 23.88
C THR A 34 -14.83 9.81 23.56
N ASP A 35 -13.67 10.47 23.71
CA ASP A 35 -12.37 9.84 23.49
C ASP A 35 -12.16 8.65 24.44
N GLU A 36 -12.59 8.74 25.71
CA GLU A 36 -12.47 7.61 26.65
C GLU A 36 -13.32 6.39 26.26
N GLU A 37 -14.49 6.63 25.65
CA GLU A 37 -15.33 5.56 25.13
C GLU A 37 -14.75 4.94 23.86
N ILE A 38 -14.07 5.73 23.02
CA ILE A 38 -13.37 5.24 21.83
C ILE A 38 -12.20 4.34 22.24
N GLU A 39 -11.38 4.77 23.20
CA GLU A 39 -10.24 3.99 23.68
C GLU A 39 -10.66 2.66 24.32
N ARG A 40 -11.75 2.66 25.10
CA ARG A 40 -12.29 1.44 25.70
C ARG A 40 -12.79 0.48 24.64
N ASP A 41 -13.62 0.96 23.71
CA ASP A 41 -14.14 0.13 22.62
C ASP A 41 -13.00 -0.44 21.76
N MET A 42 -11.94 0.33 21.52
CA MET A 42 -10.75 -0.11 20.80
C MET A 42 -9.98 -1.22 21.55
N ARG A 43 -9.88 -1.13 22.88
CA ARG A 43 -9.21 -2.17 23.70
C ARG A 43 -10.03 -3.45 23.80
N ASP A 44 -11.35 -3.32 23.83
CA ASP A 44 -12.26 -4.45 23.98
C ASP A 44 -12.52 -5.17 22.64
N ASP A 45 -12.07 -4.62 21.51
CA ASP A 45 -12.19 -5.22 20.18
C ASP A 45 -11.17 -6.36 19.97
N PRO A 46 -11.63 -7.62 19.80
CA PRO A 46 -10.76 -8.77 19.55
C PRO A 46 -9.94 -8.65 18.26
N ASP A 47 -10.47 -7.97 17.24
CA ASP A 47 -9.81 -7.80 15.95
C ASP A 47 -8.67 -6.77 16.03
N TRP A 48 -8.67 -5.92 17.06
CA TRP A 48 -7.65 -4.89 17.29
C TRP A 48 -6.51 -5.36 18.21
N CYS A 49 -6.71 -6.45 18.94
CA CYS A 49 -5.77 -6.94 19.97
C CYS A 49 -4.33 -7.12 19.46
N ASP A 50 -4.16 -7.69 18.25
CA ASP A 50 -2.84 -7.94 17.66
C ASP A 50 -2.15 -6.68 17.10
N PHE A 51 -2.88 -5.58 16.95
CA PHE A 51 -2.40 -4.34 16.33
C PHE A 51 -2.09 -3.23 17.33
N ILE A 52 -2.40 -3.43 18.60
CA ILE A 52 -2.31 -2.39 19.64
C ILE A 52 -0.87 -1.88 19.86
N ASP A 53 0.13 -2.74 19.63
CA ASP A 53 1.56 -2.44 19.82
C ASP A 53 2.28 -2.06 18.51
N VAL A 54 1.56 -1.89 17.39
CA VAL A 54 2.19 -1.55 16.11
C VAL A 54 2.69 -0.12 16.14
N ASP A 55 4.01 0.04 16.12
CA ASP A 55 4.68 1.32 16.00
C ASP A 55 4.65 1.85 14.56
N TRP A 56 3.62 2.62 14.24
CA TRP A 56 3.43 3.25 12.93
C TRP A 56 4.48 4.35 12.62
N SER A 57 5.28 4.79 13.59
CA SER A 57 6.33 5.80 13.33
C SER A 57 7.46 5.28 12.42
N LYS A 58 7.61 3.96 12.34
CA LYS A 58 8.57 3.27 11.46
C LYS A 58 8.00 2.87 10.11
N ALA A 59 6.74 3.20 9.83
CA ALA A 59 6.12 2.86 8.56
C ALA A 59 6.82 3.57 7.41
N GLU A 60 7.44 2.82 6.50
CA GLU A 60 8.03 3.36 5.29
C GLU A 60 6.94 3.57 4.24
N LEU A 61 6.79 4.81 3.74
CA LEU A 61 5.90 5.11 2.63
C LEU A 61 6.45 4.48 1.33
N VAL A 62 5.96 3.30 0.98
CA VAL A 62 6.28 2.65 -0.29
C VAL A 62 5.30 3.12 -1.36
N ILE A 63 5.66 4.15 -2.13
CA ILE A 63 4.92 4.51 -3.34
C ILE A 63 5.31 3.52 -4.44
N PRO A 64 4.39 2.64 -4.91
CA PRO A 64 4.72 1.71 -5.98
C PRO A 64 4.98 2.49 -7.26
N HIS A 65 6.25 2.58 -7.67
CA HIS A 65 6.62 3.20 -8.92
C HIS A 65 6.01 2.41 -10.08
N ARG A 66 5.26 3.11 -10.97
CA ARG A 66 4.78 2.53 -12.22
C ARG A 66 5.97 2.05 -13.05
N LYS A 67 6.07 0.74 -13.25
CA LYS A 67 7.07 0.14 -14.14
C LYS A 67 6.71 0.48 -15.59
N LYS A 68 7.69 0.90 -16.38
CA LYS A 68 7.52 1.03 -17.83
C LYS A 68 7.88 -0.31 -18.47
N ALA A 69 6.95 -0.89 -19.23
CA ALA A 69 7.22 -2.09 -20.01
C ALA A 69 8.03 -1.69 -21.25
N ILE A 70 9.32 -2.02 -21.25
CA ILE A 70 10.23 -1.79 -22.38
C ILE A 70 10.84 -3.12 -22.80
N SER A 71 11.17 -3.25 -24.09
CA SER A 71 11.94 -4.38 -24.60
C SER A 71 13.42 -4.00 -24.59
N ILE A 72 14.23 -4.76 -23.85
CA ILE A 72 15.69 -4.61 -23.79
C ILE A 72 16.32 -5.95 -24.15
N ARG A 73 17.51 -5.93 -24.76
CA ARG A 73 18.32 -7.12 -24.98
C ARG A 73 19.35 -7.22 -23.87
N LEU A 74 19.47 -8.42 -23.29
CA LEU A 74 20.47 -8.78 -22.29
C LEU A 74 21.23 -9.99 -22.83
N ASP A 75 22.45 -10.19 -22.34
CA ASP A 75 23.25 -11.37 -22.68
C ASP A 75 22.60 -12.65 -22.13
N ASP A 76 22.83 -13.76 -22.81
CA ASP A 76 22.17 -15.04 -22.55
C ASP A 76 22.53 -15.60 -21.16
N ASP A 77 23.80 -15.50 -20.79
CA ASP A 77 24.33 -15.91 -19.49
C ASP A 77 23.69 -15.17 -18.31
N ILE A 78 23.44 -13.86 -18.48
CA ILE A 78 22.73 -13.05 -17.50
C ILE A 78 21.29 -13.54 -17.34
N ILE A 79 20.60 -13.80 -18.46
CA ILE A 79 19.22 -14.28 -18.44
C ILE A 79 19.14 -15.64 -17.75
N GLU A 80 20.02 -16.58 -18.13
CA GLU A 80 20.09 -17.92 -17.53
C GLU A 80 20.34 -17.85 -16.02
N TYR A 81 21.31 -17.04 -15.59
CA TYR A 81 21.59 -16.84 -14.17
C TYR A 81 20.34 -16.37 -13.41
N PHE A 82 19.67 -15.31 -13.88
CA PHE A 82 18.48 -14.81 -13.20
C PHE A 82 17.29 -15.77 -13.28
N GLN A 83 17.13 -16.53 -14.37
CA GLN A 83 16.09 -17.55 -14.48
C GLN A 83 16.32 -18.72 -13.51
N SER A 84 17.57 -19.13 -13.29
CA SER A 84 17.91 -20.20 -12.35
C SER A 84 17.45 -19.92 -10.91
N THR A 85 17.34 -18.64 -10.54
CA THR A 85 16.85 -18.20 -9.21
C THR A 85 15.31 -18.29 -9.06
N GLY A 86 14.60 -18.80 -10.07
CA GLY A 86 13.17 -19.13 -10.01
C GLY A 86 12.23 -18.02 -10.48
N LYS A 87 10.95 -18.10 -10.10
CA LYS A 87 9.93 -17.10 -10.48
C LYS A 87 10.33 -15.69 -10.04
N GLY A 88 9.98 -14.69 -10.84
CA GLY A 88 10.25 -13.28 -10.53
C GLY A 88 11.63 -12.76 -10.95
N TYR A 89 12.35 -13.47 -11.83
CA TYR A 89 13.67 -13.09 -12.30
C TYR A 89 13.75 -11.66 -12.86
N GLN A 90 12.71 -11.20 -13.59
CA GLN A 90 12.62 -9.82 -14.08
C GLN A 90 12.59 -8.78 -12.95
N THR A 91 11.92 -9.10 -11.83
CA THR A 91 11.89 -8.20 -10.66
C THR A 91 13.26 -8.11 -10.01
N ARG A 92 14.02 -9.23 -9.98
CA ARG A 92 15.40 -9.24 -9.48
C ARG A 92 16.35 -8.44 -10.37
N ILE A 93 16.24 -8.59 -11.70
CA ILE A 93 16.99 -7.75 -12.66
C ILE A 93 16.73 -6.26 -12.37
N ASN A 94 15.46 -5.87 -12.24
CA ASN A 94 15.11 -4.49 -11.95
C ASN A 94 15.63 -4.00 -10.58
N ALA A 95 15.70 -4.87 -9.56
CA ALA A 95 16.26 -4.52 -8.26
C ALA A 95 17.77 -4.25 -8.34
N VAL A 96 18.51 -5.08 -9.08
CA VAL A 96 19.96 -4.89 -9.31
C VAL A 96 20.23 -3.59 -10.08
N LEU A 97 19.49 -3.34 -11.16
CA LEU A 97 19.60 -2.08 -11.91
C LEU A 97 19.32 -0.86 -11.03
N ARG A 98 18.32 -0.94 -10.15
CA ARG A 98 18.00 0.13 -9.20
C ARG A 98 19.12 0.36 -8.19
N HIS A 99 19.73 -0.68 -7.68
CA HIS A 99 20.87 -0.57 -6.78
C HIS A 99 22.04 0.14 -7.45
N PHE A 100 22.41 -0.32 -8.66
CA PHE A 100 23.49 0.28 -9.44
C PHE A 100 23.24 1.78 -9.71
N VAL A 101 22.02 2.15 -10.11
CA VAL A 101 21.65 3.56 -10.32
C VAL A 101 21.81 4.37 -9.03
N ARG A 102 21.35 3.86 -7.89
CA ARG A 102 21.46 4.56 -6.59
C ARG A 102 22.91 4.81 -6.20
N GLU A 103 23.77 3.82 -6.35
CA GLU A 103 25.20 3.96 -6.06
C GLU A 103 25.87 5.00 -6.97
N GLN A 104 25.54 4.97 -8.27
CA GLN A 104 26.09 5.90 -9.24
C GLN A 104 25.63 7.35 -9.00
N THR A 105 24.37 7.55 -8.59
CA THR A 105 23.84 8.89 -8.28
C THR A 105 24.35 9.42 -6.96
N ALA A 106 24.47 8.57 -5.93
CA ALA A 106 24.99 8.97 -4.62
C ALA A 106 26.48 9.41 -4.67
N GLY A 107 27.25 8.88 -5.63
CA GLY A 107 28.61 9.34 -5.92
C GLY A 107 28.69 10.66 -6.70
N LYS A 108 27.65 11.01 -7.46
CA LYS A 108 27.60 12.27 -8.25
C LYS A 108 27.21 13.49 -7.43
N ASP A 109 26.42 13.32 -6.37
CA ASP A 109 26.05 14.42 -5.45
C ASP A 109 27.20 14.78 -4.47
N LYS A 110 28.29 14.01 -4.46
CA LYS A 110 29.48 14.22 -3.61
C LYS A 110 30.68 14.80 -4.36
N SER A 111 30.53 15.21 -5.61
CA SER A 111 31.62 15.74 -6.44
C SER A 111 31.32 17.11 -7.03
#